data_AF-L9VG72-F1
#
_entry.id   AF-L9VG72-F1
#
_cell.length_a   1.000
_cell.length_b   1.000
_cell.length_c   1.000
_cell.angle_alpha   90.00
_cell.angle_beta   90.00
_cell.angle_gamma   90.00
#
_symmetry.space_group_name_H-M   'P 1'
#
loop_
_entity.id
_entity.type
_entity.pdbx_description
1 polymer ?
#
loop_
_entity_poly.entity_id
_entity_poly.type
_entity_poly.pdbx_seq_one_letter_code
_entity_poly.pdbx_strand_id
1 'polypeptide(L)' 'MKVPRSLKNVDRDDIVVRTFEYDDGSVIAVDFGNAAADISMDIFGSTAIIVADGEQYEFELPPEASDVSAQNGILTIKE' A
#
# COMPACT_ATOMS: atom_id res chain seq x y z
N MET A 1 -2.98 10.81 -11.30
CA MET A 1 -1.69 10.40 -11.93
C MET A 1 -1.77 8.91 -12.31
N LYS A 2 -0.72 8.27 -12.85
CA LYS A 2 -0.69 6.82 -13.12
C LYS A 2 -0.69 6.07 -11.79
N VAL A 3 -1.64 5.17 -11.59
CA VAL A 3 -1.50 4.09 -10.58
C VAL A 3 -0.07 3.56 -10.67
N PRO A 4 0.72 3.56 -9.57
CA PRO A 4 2.07 3.01 -9.58
C PRO A 4 2.06 1.67 -10.30
N ARG A 5 2.89 1.51 -11.34
CA ARG A 5 2.85 0.32 -12.23
C ARG A 5 3.09 -0.98 -11.45
N SER A 6 3.69 -0.88 -10.27
CA SER A 6 3.95 -1.92 -9.29
C SER A 6 2.68 -2.41 -8.55
N LEU A 7 1.61 -1.62 -8.48
CA LEU A 7 0.36 -2.02 -7.81
C LEU A 7 -0.64 -2.76 -8.71
N LYS A 8 -0.36 -2.83 -10.02
CA LYS A 8 -1.26 -3.48 -11.00
C LYS A 8 -1.18 -5.00 -11.03
N ASN A 9 -0.22 -5.60 -10.34
CA ASN A 9 0.08 -7.03 -10.43
C ASN A 9 -0.15 -7.81 -9.13
N VAL A 10 -0.92 -7.25 -8.19
CA VAL A 10 -1.41 -8.08 -7.07
C VAL A 10 -2.61 -8.87 -7.56
N ASP A 11 -2.36 -9.86 -8.42
CA ASP A 11 -3.34 -10.83 -8.91
C ASP A 11 -3.52 -11.92 -7.83
N ARG A 12 -3.98 -11.49 -6.65
CA ARG A 12 -4.45 -12.36 -5.56
C ARG A 12 -5.78 -11.79 -5.10
N ASP A 13 -6.81 -12.62 -5.08
CA ASP A 13 -8.21 -12.24 -4.87
C ASP A 13 -8.46 -11.45 -3.57
N ASP A 14 -7.51 -11.45 -2.63
CA ASP A 14 -7.64 -10.87 -1.29
C ASP A 14 -7.04 -9.46 -1.15
N ILE A 15 -6.27 -8.96 -2.12
CA ILE A 15 -5.65 -7.62 -2.03
C ILE A 15 -6.35 -6.63 -2.96
N VAL A 16 -6.85 -5.54 -2.37
CA VAL A 16 -7.58 -4.49 -3.11
C VAL A 16 -6.83 -3.17 -3.02
N VAL A 17 -6.48 -2.61 -4.18
CA VAL A 17 -5.85 -1.28 -4.28
C VAL A 17 -6.88 -0.26 -4.73
N ARG A 18 -6.94 0.88 -4.03
CA ARG A 18 -7.80 2.03 -4.38
C ARG A 18 -7.00 3.32 -4.32
N THR A 19 -7.28 4.23 -5.24
CA THR A 19 -6.69 5.58 -5.24
C THR A 19 -7.81 6.60 -5.15
N PHE A 20 -7.65 7.57 -4.26
CA PHE A 20 -8.56 8.68 -4.02
C PHE A 20 -7.81 9.98 -4.33
N GLU A 21 -8.42 10.85 -5.12
CA GLU A 21 -7.84 12.14 -5.49
C GLU A 21 -8.55 13.25 -4.70
N TYR A 22 -7.77 14.16 -4.13
CA TYR A 22 -8.22 15.31 -3.36
C TYR A 22 -7.61 16.60 -3.93
N ASP A 23 -8.06 17.76 -3.45
CA ASP A 23 -7.54 19.05 -3.90
C ASP A 23 -6.08 19.28 -3.47
N ASP A 24 -5.64 18.62 -2.39
CA ASP A 24 -4.33 18.76 -1.77
C ASP A 24 -3.37 17.59 -2.04
N GLY A 25 -3.80 16.58 -2.80
CA GLY A 25 -2.97 15.40 -3.07
C GLY A 25 -3.78 14.15 -3.42
N SER A 26 -3.11 13.01 -3.36
CA SER A 26 -3.72 11.71 -3.62
C SER A 26 -3.49 10.75 -2.46
N VAL A 27 -4.41 9.82 -2.26
CA VAL A 27 -4.31 8.76 -1.25
C VAL A 27 -4.44 7.41 -1.92
N ILE A 28 -3.43 6.57 -1.76
CA ILE A 28 -3.43 5.17 -2.20
C ILE A 28 -3.68 4.30 -0.97
N ALA A 29 -4.76 3.53 -0.99
CA ALA A 29 -5.10 2.54 0.02
C ALA A 29 -4.93 1.13 -0.54
N VAL A 30 -4.17 0.29 0.15
CA VAL A 30 -4.00 -1.13 -0.15
C VAL A 30 -4.58 -1.93 1.01
N ASP A 31 -5.66 -2.64 0.75
CA ASP A 31 -6.37 -3.50 1.69
C ASP A 31 -5.85 -4.93 1.54
N PHE A 32 -5.29 -5.49 2.61
CA PHE A 32 -4.77 -6.87 2.66
C PHE A 32 -5.80 -7.89 3.18
N GLY A 33 -7.05 -7.46 3.38
CA GLY A 33 -8.15 -8.32 3.82
C GLY A 33 -8.18 -8.61 5.32
N ASN A 34 -9.26 -9.26 5.76
CA ASN A 34 -9.56 -9.48 7.19
C ASN A 34 -8.58 -10.39 7.93
N ALA A 35 -7.80 -11.23 7.22
CA ALA A 35 -6.77 -12.06 7.84
C ALA A 35 -5.56 -11.23 8.28
N ALA A 36 -5.41 -10.03 7.74
CA ALA A 36 -4.26 -9.14 7.94
C ALA A 36 -4.51 -8.08 9.03
N ALA A 37 -5.27 -8.39 10.08
CA ALA A 37 -5.56 -7.42 11.15
C ALA A 37 -4.28 -6.79 11.74
N ASP A 38 -3.22 -7.60 11.84
CA ASP A 38 -1.88 -7.17 12.21
C ASP A 38 -0.95 -7.30 10.99
N ILE A 39 -0.82 -6.22 10.20
CA ILE A 39 0.26 -6.10 9.22
C ILE A 39 1.48 -5.46 9.86
N SER A 40 2.66 -5.98 9.52
CA SER A 40 3.92 -5.31 9.82
C SER A 40 4.44 -4.61 8.57
N MET A 41 4.99 -3.41 8.75
CA MET A 41 5.52 -2.60 7.67
C MET A 41 6.95 -2.17 8.01
N ASP A 42 7.84 -2.27 7.03
CA ASP A 42 9.16 -1.66 7.04
C ASP A 42 9.38 -0.89 5.73
N ILE A 43 10.28 0.09 5.74
CA ILE A 43 10.63 0.87 4.55
C ILE A 43 12.14 0.78 4.34
N PHE A 44 12.53 0.23 3.20
CA PHE A 44 13.92 0.15 2.77
C PHE A 44 14.12 1.01 1.51
N GLY A 45 14.72 2.19 1.70
CA GLY A 45 14.89 3.16 0.60
C GLY A 45 13.53 3.67 0.12
N SER A 46 13.18 3.38 -1.14
CA SER A 46 11.89 3.73 -1.76
C SER A 46 10.92 2.56 -1.84
N THR A 47 11.16 1.49 -1.06
CA THR A 47 10.34 0.28 -1.08
C THR A 47 9.70 0.06 0.28
N ALA A 48 8.37 -0.04 0.32
CA ALA A 48 7.62 -0.52 1.48
C ALA A 48 7.54 -2.05 1.43
N ILE A 49 7.94 -2.69 2.53
CA ILE A 49 7.90 -4.13 2.73
C ILE A 49 6.79 -4.41 3.74
N ILE A 50 5.78 -5.17 3.33
CA ILE A 50 4.62 -5.52 4.15
C ILE A 50 4.62 -7.01 4.41
N VAL A 51 4.43 -7.43 5.66
CA VAL A 51 4.14 -8.83 6.00
C VAL A 51 2.72 -8.90 6.54
N ALA A 52 1.90 -9.72 5.89
CA ALA A 52 0.48 -9.94 6.18
C ALA A 52 0.18 -11.44 6.03
N ASP A 53 -0.48 -12.04 7.02
CA ASP A 53 -0.83 -13.48 7.03
C ASP A 53 0.35 -14.43 6.71
N GLY A 54 1.56 -14.08 7.18
CA GLY A 54 2.79 -14.84 6.93
C GLY A 54 3.36 -14.70 5.51
N GLU A 55 2.75 -13.88 4.66
CA GLU A 55 3.24 -13.56 3.32
C GLU A 55 3.88 -12.16 3.28
N GLN A 56 4.92 -12.02 2.46
CA GLN A 56 5.64 -10.76 2.24
C GLN A 56 5.24 -10.14 0.90
N TYR A 57 5.06 -8.83 0.93
CA TYR A 57 4.72 -7.99 -0.21
C TYR A 57 5.69 -6.81 -0.28
N GLU A 58 6.07 -6.41 -1.48
CA GLU A 58 6.96 -5.27 -1.69
C GLU A 58 6.33 -4.30 -2.67
N PHE A 59 6.31 -3.02 -2.28
CA PHE A 59 5.71 -1.94 -3.04
C PHE A 59 6.72 -0.83 -3.23
N GLU A 60 6.94 -0.44 -4.47
CA GLU A 60 7.67 0.79 -4.77
C GLU A 60 6.78 1.98 -4.39
N LEU A 61 7.27 2.82 -3.49
CA LEU A 61 6.59 4.03 -3.07
C LEU A 61 6.67 5.07 -4.18
N PRO A 62 5.58 5.81 -4.43
CA PRO A 62 5.63 6.97 -5.32
C PRO A 62 6.73 7.96 -4.89
N PRO A 63 7.44 8.59 -5.84
CA PRO A 63 8.45 9.59 -5.50
C PRO A 63 7.89 10.77 -4.70
N GLU A 64 6.61 11.05 -4.88
CA GLU A 64 5.86 12.14 -4.25
C GLU A 64 5.25 11.73 -2.90
N ALA A 65 5.46 10.51 -2.41
CA ALA A 65 4.88 10.04 -1.17
C ALA A 65 5.33 10.90 0.03
N SER A 66 4.37 11.55 0.67
CA SER A 66 4.56 12.43 1.81
C SER A 66 4.33 11.73 3.16
N ASP A 67 3.53 10.66 3.18
CA ASP A 67 3.21 9.89 4.37
C ASP A 67 2.88 8.43 4.02
N VAL A 68 3.28 7.49 4.88
CA VAL A 68 3.01 6.05 4.72
C VAL A 68 2.64 5.48 6.08
N SER A 69 1.47 4.84 6.17
CA SER A 69 0.96 4.28 7.42
C SER A 69 0.23 2.96 7.19
N ALA A 70 0.26 2.09 8.19
CA ALA A 70 -0.37 0.78 8.16
C ALA A 70 -1.30 0.65 9.37
N GLN A 71 -2.59 0.46 9.15
CA GLN A 71 -3.60 0.33 10.22
C GLN A 71 -4.70 -0.64 9.82
N ASN A 72 -5.02 -1.59 10.71
CA ASN A 72 -6.12 -2.56 10.55
C ASN A 72 -6.09 -3.30 9.19
N GLY A 73 -4.91 -3.75 8.77
CA GLY A 73 -4.74 -4.42 7.48
C GLY A 73 -4.79 -3.52 6.26
N ILE A 74 -4.77 -2.20 6.43
CA ILE A 74 -4.77 -1.24 5.33
C ILE A 74 -3.47 -0.44 5.35
N LEU A 75 -2.72 -0.50 4.26
CA LEU A 75 -1.61 0.42 3.98
C LEU A 75 -2.18 1.66 3.30
N THR A 76 -1.85 2.82 3.82
CA THR A 76 -2.23 4.13 3.29
C THR A 76 -0.98 4.91 2.93
N ILE A 77 -0.89 5.35 1.68
CA ILE A 77 0.17 6.21 1.16
C ILE A 77 -0.47 7.52 0.74
N LYS A 78 0.03 8.65 1.25
CA LYS A 78 -0.36 9.98 0.80
C LYS A 78 0.71 10.54 -0.12
N GLU A 79 0.28 11.13 -1.22
CA GLU A 79 1.08 11.94 -2.12
C GLU A 79 0.77 13.40 -1.84
#